data_AF-A0A5D9CT78-F1
#
_entry.id   AF-A0A5D9CT78-F1
#
_cell.length_a   1.000
_cell.length_b   1.000
_cell.length_c   1.000
_cell.angle_alpha   90.00
_cell.angle_beta   90.00
_cell.angle_gamma   90.00
#
_symmetry.space_group_name_H-M   'P 1'
#
loop_
_entity.id
_entity.type
_entity.pdbx_description
1 polymer ?
#
loop_
_entity_poly.entity_id
_entity_poly.type
_entity_poly.pdbx_seq_one_letter_code
_entity_poly.pdbx_strand_id
1 'polypeptide(L)'
;MKDFADLLWPRILRLTAAQIDARNKEDDQDVAAIRAADWSQDSELALEEARGLAAAEKERRAGAESKASIYLAAVAAVVPIALPICTAFYGETFVKLPLPLQFVTLLLFFATTAYLIGAAWWAFRTFRVSVHHRIDAVEYARIWSEKGQSARLIAELFIVTRLNRHMVNWKTTCVRQAHEFLLRVLISFTALFMLVVSWQPVLTLWRFSKNYVARLLEAC
;
A
#
# COMPACT_ATOMS: atom_id res chain seq x y z
N MET A 1 11.53 12.95 15.91
CA MET A 1 12.28 11.69 15.68
C MET A 1 11.26 10.69 15.13
N LYS A 2 11.37 10.25 13.88
CA LYS A 2 10.56 9.11 13.42
C LYS A 2 11.05 7.91 14.22
N ASP A 3 10.17 7.28 14.98
CA ASP A 3 10.54 6.17 15.85
C ASP A 3 11.11 5.03 14.99
N PHE A 4 12.20 4.40 15.45
CA PHE A 4 12.80 3.22 14.81
C PHE A 4 11.76 2.11 14.54
N ALA A 5 10.72 2.06 15.38
CA ALA A 5 9.57 1.20 15.23
C ALA A 5 8.73 1.48 13.97
N ASP A 6 8.62 2.73 13.51
CA ASP A 6 7.91 3.09 12.26
C ASP A 6 8.74 2.77 11.02
N LEU A 7 10.07 2.80 11.15
CA LEU A 7 10.97 2.34 10.09
C LEU A 7 10.82 0.83 9.87
N LEU A 8 10.81 0.05 10.95
CA LEU A 8 10.63 -1.41 10.87
C LEU A 8 9.20 -1.78 10.49
N TRP A 9 8.21 -1.21 11.16
CA TRP A 9 6.80 -1.54 10.95
C TRP A 9 5.98 -0.28 10.75
N PRO A 10 5.77 0.14 9.49
CA PRO A 10 4.98 1.33 9.22
C PRO A 10 3.55 1.12 9.74
N ARG A 11 3.00 2.10 10.46
CA ARG A 11 1.63 2.05 11.01
C ARG A 11 0.80 3.18 10.44
N ILE A 12 -0.44 2.86 10.08
CA ILE A 12 -1.45 3.87 9.80
C ILE A 12 -2.03 4.29 11.14
N LEU A 13 -1.92 5.59 11.47
CA LEU A 13 -2.60 6.17 12.61
C LEU A 13 -4.10 6.05 12.39
N ARG A 14 -4.78 5.31 13.27
CA ARG A 14 -6.25 5.24 13.24
C ARG A 14 -6.81 6.51 13.86
N LEU A 15 -7.81 7.09 13.23
CA LEU A 15 -8.55 8.20 13.84
C LEU A 15 -9.26 7.70 15.10
N THR A 16 -9.21 8.52 16.15
CA THR A 16 -10.02 8.35 17.36
C THR A 16 -11.49 8.65 17.06
N ALA A 17 -12.41 8.20 17.92
CA ALA A 17 -13.83 8.49 17.78
C ALA A 17 -14.11 10.00 17.67
N ALA A 18 -13.46 10.81 18.53
CA ALA A 18 -13.58 12.26 18.49
C ALA A 18 -13.12 12.88 17.15
N GLN A 19 -12.06 12.34 16.53
CA GLN A 19 -11.59 12.79 15.22
C GLN A 19 -12.52 12.37 14.09
N ILE A 20 -13.17 11.21 14.20
CA ILE A 20 -14.19 10.77 13.24
C ILE A 20 -15.40 11.70 13.33
N ASP A 21 -15.86 12.03 14.53
CA ASP A 21 -17.00 12.93 14.74
C ASP A 21 -16.69 14.35 14.24
N ALA A 22 -15.48 14.86 14.51
CA ALA A 22 -15.05 16.16 14.01
C ALA A 22 -15.04 16.20 12.48
N ARG A 23 -14.53 15.15 11.83
CA ARG A 23 -14.54 15.04 10.37
C ARG A 23 -15.95 14.95 9.80
N ASN A 24 -16.84 14.16 10.41
CA ASN A 24 -18.22 14.06 9.93
C ASN A 24 -18.93 15.43 10.01
N LYS A 25 -18.66 16.22 11.05
CA LYS A 25 -19.15 17.60 11.14
C LYS A 25 -18.57 18.51 10.05
N GLU A 26 -17.30 18.35 9.71
CA GLU A 26 -16.67 19.07 8.60
C GLU A 26 -17.33 18.71 7.26
N ASP A 27 -17.61 17.42 7.03
CA ASP A 27 -18.31 16.97 5.84
C ASP A 27 -19.74 17.55 5.75
N ASP A 28 -20.47 17.61 6.86
CA ASP A 28 -21.80 18.23 6.92
C ASP A 28 -21.74 19.75 6.63
N GLN A 29 -20.71 20.44 7.13
CA GLN A 29 -20.47 21.86 6.86
C GLN A 29 -20.16 22.13 5.39
N ASP A 30 -19.29 21.31 4.79
CA ASP A 30 -18.97 21.40 3.37
C ASP A 30 -20.20 21.14 2.49
N VAL A 31 -21.01 20.13 2.84
CA VAL A 31 -22.28 19.85 2.14
C VAL A 31 -23.25 21.03 2.25
N ALA A 32 -23.37 21.64 3.43
CA ALA A 32 -24.20 22.83 3.61
C ALA A 32 -23.70 24.02 2.77
N ALA A 33 -22.38 24.25 2.73
CA ALA A 33 -21.77 25.29 1.92
C ALA A 33 -21.99 25.07 0.42
N ILE A 34 -21.81 23.83 -0.06
CA ILE A 34 -22.08 23.46 -1.46
C ILE A 34 -23.54 23.68 -1.82
N ARG A 35 -24.48 23.36 -0.92
CA ARG A 35 -25.93 23.59 -1.17
C ARG A 35 -26.32 25.07 -1.16
N ALA A 36 -25.64 25.88 -0.36
CA ALA A 36 -25.93 27.31 -0.23
C ALA A 36 -25.30 28.16 -1.35
N ALA A 37 -24.34 27.62 -2.11
CA ALA A 37 -23.70 28.30 -3.22
C ALA A 37 -24.66 28.51 -4.40
N ASP A 38 -24.51 29.65 -5.08
CA ASP A 38 -25.29 29.98 -6.28
C ASP A 38 -24.66 29.35 -7.54
N TRP A 39 -25.15 28.17 -7.92
CA TRP A 39 -24.73 27.45 -9.14
C TRP A 39 -25.46 27.91 -10.40
N SER A 40 -26.28 28.95 -10.33
CA SER A 40 -26.98 29.48 -11.51
C SER A 40 -26.08 30.36 -12.39
N GLN A 41 -25.01 30.92 -11.82
CA GLN A 41 -23.99 31.67 -12.55
C GLN A 41 -23.05 30.71 -13.29
N ASP A 42 -22.86 30.93 -14.59
CA ASP A 42 -22.00 30.12 -15.46
C ASP A 42 -22.18 28.60 -15.29
N SER A 43 -23.44 28.17 -15.25
CA SER A 43 -23.82 26.78 -14.94
C SER A 43 -23.18 25.73 -15.85
N GLU A 44 -22.79 26.08 -17.08
CA GLU A 44 -22.08 25.17 -17.99
C GLU A 44 -20.65 24.90 -17.51
N LEU A 45 -19.89 25.95 -17.17
CA LEU A 45 -18.54 25.82 -16.64
C LEU A 45 -18.55 25.07 -15.30
N ALA A 46 -19.46 25.44 -14.39
CA ALA A 46 -19.59 24.78 -13.10
C ALA A 46 -19.95 23.28 -13.24
N LEU A 47 -20.77 22.93 -14.25
CA LEU A 47 -21.11 21.53 -14.54
C LEU A 47 -19.93 20.76 -15.13
N GLU A 48 -19.14 21.38 -16.00
CA GLU A 48 -17.90 20.78 -16.53
C GLU A 48 -16.92 20.50 -15.40
N GLU A 49 -16.68 21.46 -14.51
CA GLU A 49 -15.79 21.30 -13.36
C GLU A 49 -16.30 20.23 -12.38
N ALA A 50 -17.61 20.20 -12.09
CA ALA A 50 -18.19 19.18 -11.23
C ALA A 50 -18.01 17.76 -11.82
N ARG A 51 -18.19 17.60 -13.13
CA ARG A 51 -17.95 16.33 -13.83
C ARG A 51 -16.46 15.97 -13.86
N GLY A 52 -15.59 16.95 -14.14
CA GLY A 52 -14.14 16.78 -14.15
C GLY A 52 -13.62 16.31 -12.79
N LEU A 53 -14.08 16.95 -11.70
CA LEU A 53 -13.71 16.55 -10.35
C LEU A 53 -14.22 15.15 -9.99
N ALA A 54 -15.47 14.83 -10.32
CA ALA A 54 -16.03 13.50 -10.09
C ALA A 54 -15.27 12.41 -10.87
N ALA A 55 -14.91 12.70 -12.12
CA ALA A 55 -14.11 11.81 -12.96
C ALA A 55 -12.69 11.61 -12.39
N ALA A 56 -12.02 12.69 -11.97
CA ALA A 56 -10.71 12.63 -11.34
C ALA A 56 -10.73 11.79 -10.04
N GLU A 57 -11.77 11.93 -9.22
CA GLU A 57 -11.88 11.15 -7.98
C GLU A 57 -12.17 9.66 -8.25
N LYS A 58 -12.97 9.36 -9.28
CA LYS A 58 -13.17 7.99 -9.78
C LYS A 58 -11.86 7.38 -10.28
N GLU A 59 -11.07 8.14 -11.03
CA GLU A 59 -9.76 7.71 -11.51
C GLU A 59 -8.79 7.47 -10.35
N ARG A 60 -8.75 8.36 -9.34
CA ARG A 60 -7.93 8.15 -8.13
C ARG A 60 -8.27 6.85 -7.41
N ARG A 61 -9.57 6.54 -7.27
CA ARG A 61 -10.02 5.26 -6.71
C ARG A 61 -9.56 4.08 -7.56
N ALA A 62 -9.82 4.12 -8.86
CA ALA A 62 -9.45 3.04 -9.78
C ALA A 62 -7.93 2.83 -9.82
N GLY A 63 -7.14 3.91 -9.78
CA GLY A 63 -5.69 3.86 -9.69
C GLY A 63 -5.19 3.21 -8.40
N ALA A 64 -5.86 3.44 -7.26
CA ALA A 64 -5.55 2.73 -6.02
C ALA A 64 -5.87 1.23 -6.13
N GLU A 65 -7.05 0.87 -6.64
CA GLU A 65 -7.46 -0.53 -6.81
C GLU A 65 -6.56 -1.28 -7.81
N SER A 66 -6.16 -0.63 -8.91
CA SER A 66 -5.21 -1.18 -9.89
C SER A 66 -3.83 -1.45 -9.26
N LYS A 67 -3.28 -0.49 -8.52
CA LYS A 67 -1.99 -0.67 -7.81
C LYS A 67 -2.05 -1.81 -6.79
N ALA A 68 -3.15 -1.91 -6.03
CA ALA A 68 -3.34 -3.03 -5.10
C ALA A 68 -3.36 -4.39 -5.81
N SER A 69 -3.99 -4.47 -6.99
CA SER A 69 -4.02 -5.70 -7.80
C SER A 69 -2.62 -6.10 -8.25
N ILE A 70 -1.83 -5.13 -8.75
CA ILE A 70 -0.43 -5.35 -9.14
C ILE A 70 0.39 -5.86 -7.95
N TYR A 71 0.21 -5.29 -6.75
CA TYR A 71 0.93 -5.74 -5.56
C TYR A 71 0.53 -7.15 -5.13
N LEU A 72 -0.75 -7.53 -5.22
CA LEU A 72 -1.17 -8.91 -4.97
C LEU A 72 -0.57 -9.90 -5.98
N ALA A 73 -0.52 -9.53 -7.26
CA ALA A 73 0.12 -10.34 -8.28
C ALA A 73 1.62 -10.54 -7.99
N ALA A 74 2.32 -9.48 -7.56
CA ALA A 74 3.71 -9.56 -7.15
C ALA A 74 3.90 -10.48 -5.94
N VAL A 75 3.04 -10.38 -4.91
CA VAL A 75 3.06 -11.29 -3.76
C VAL A 75 2.86 -12.74 -4.20
N ALA A 76 1.88 -13.00 -5.07
CA ALA A 76 1.61 -14.34 -5.59
C ALA A 76 2.78 -14.91 -6.40
N ALA A 77 3.51 -14.06 -7.13
CA ALA A 77 4.70 -14.46 -7.89
C ALA A 77 5.91 -14.81 -7.01
N VAL A 78 6.04 -14.21 -5.82
CA VAL A 78 7.15 -14.48 -4.89
C VAL A 78 7.03 -15.87 -4.25
N VAL A 79 5.81 -16.35 -3.97
CA VAL A 79 5.58 -17.64 -3.30
C VAL A 79 6.28 -18.83 -3.98
N PRO A 80 6.12 -19.09 -5.29
CA PRO A 80 6.79 -20.20 -5.95
C PRO A 80 8.31 -20.06 -5.98
N ILE A 81 8.85 -18.83 -5.98
CA ILE A 81 10.30 -18.58 -5.95
C ILE A 81 10.87 -18.86 -4.55
N ALA A 82 10.10 -18.55 -3.51
CA ALA A 82 10.52 -18.77 -2.13
C ALA A 82 10.46 -20.24 -1.70
N LEU A 83 9.58 -21.05 -2.30
CA LEU A 83 9.33 -22.43 -1.88
C LEU A 83 10.58 -23.34 -1.98
N PRO A 84 11.36 -23.36 -3.08
CA PRO A 84 12.59 -24.14 -3.15
C PRO A 84 13.64 -23.72 -2.12
N ILE A 85 13.71 -22.43 -1.78
CA ILE A 85 14.61 -21.94 -0.72
C ILE A 85 14.18 -22.57 0.62
N CYS A 86 12.88 -22.64 0.89
CA CYS A 86 12.36 -23.26 2.11
C CYS A 86 12.69 -24.76 2.18
N THR A 87 12.56 -25.50 1.07
CA THR A 87 12.75 -26.96 1.08
C THR A 87 14.22 -27.37 0.97
N ALA A 88 15.00 -26.76 0.07
CA ALA A 88 16.37 -27.17 -0.21
C ALA A 88 17.39 -26.55 0.75
N PHE A 89 17.28 -25.24 1.05
CA PHE A 89 18.27 -24.58 1.90
C PHE A 89 18.10 -25.01 3.37
N TYR A 90 16.88 -24.98 3.89
CA TYR A 90 16.62 -25.33 5.30
C TYR A 90 16.68 -26.83 5.60
N GLY A 91 16.50 -27.70 4.60
CA GLY A 91 16.60 -29.14 4.79
C GLY A 91 18.05 -29.62 4.98
N GLU A 92 18.99 -29.14 4.17
CA GLU A 92 20.35 -29.72 4.14
C GLU A 92 21.48 -28.72 4.42
N THR A 93 21.29 -27.45 4.05
CA THR A 93 22.35 -26.45 4.07
C THR A 93 22.36 -25.67 5.38
N PHE A 94 21.18 -25.44 5.97
CA PHE A 94 21.01 -24.66 7.20
C PHE A 94 21.82 -25.22 8.39
N VAL A 95 21.83 -26.53 8.58
CA VAL A 95 22.57 -27.17 9.69
C VAL A 95 24.09 -26.97 9.54
N LYS A 96 24.58 -26.74 8.32
CA LYS A 96 26.01 -26.50 8.03
C LYS A 96 26.44 -25.07 8.30
N LEU A 97 25.50 -24.13 8.46
CA LEU A 97 25.83 -22.73 8.76
C LEU A 97 26.38 -22.61 10.19
N PRO A 98 27.31 -21.67 10.44
CA PRO A 98 27.68 -21.33 11.81
C PRO A 98 26.48 -20.74 12.56
N LEU A 99 26.39 -21.02 13.86
CA LEU A 99 25.26 -20.65 14.73
C LEU A 99 24.77 -19.19 14.53
N PRO A 100 25.65 -18.16 14.46
CA PRO A 100 25.20 -16.78 14.25
C PRO A 100 24.48 -16.57 12.91
N LEU A 101 24.93 -17.20 11.83
CA LEU A 101 24.28 -17.07 10.51
C LEU A 101 22.96 -17.84 10.46
N GLN A 102 22.81 -18.93 11.22
CA GLN A 102 21.52 -19.61 11.38
C GLN A 102 20.49 -18.67 12.00
N PHE A 103 20.85 -17.94 13.07
CA PHE A 103 19.95 -16.96 13.68
C PHE A 103 19.59 -15.83 12.73
N VAL A 104 20.58 -15.27 12.01
CA VAL A 104 20.34 -14.16 11.07
C VAL A 104 19.44 -14.59 9.90
N THR A 105 19.65 -15.77 9.34
CA THR A 105 18.82 -16.29 8.23
C THR A 105 17.39 -16.54 8.66
N LEU A 106 17.17 -17.14 9.84
CA LEU A 106 15.84 -17.31 10.40
C LEU A 106 15.15 -15.97 10.68
N LEU A 107 15.87 -15.00 11.26
CA LEU A 107 15.31 -13.68 11.52
C LEU A 107 14.88 -12.98 10.23
N LEU A 108 15.73 -13.00 9.20
CA LEU A 108 15.42 -12.45 7.88
C LEU A 108 14.24 -13.17 7.22
N PHE A 109 14.15 -14.49 7.38
CA PHE A 109 13.03 -15.27 6.87
C PHE A 109 11.71 -14.88 7.53
N PHE A 110 11.66 -14.83 8.86
CA PHE A 110 10.46 -14.40 9.58
C PHE A 110 10.09 -12.95 9.28
N ALA A 111 11.07 -12.04 9.21
CA ALA A 111 10.84 -10.65 8.84
C ALA A 111 10.26 -10.54 7.43
N THR A 112 10.84 -11.25 6.45
CA THR A 112 10.36 -11.25 5.06
C THR A 112 8.94 -11.77 4.97
N THR A 113 8.64 -12.89 5.63
CA THR A 113 7.30 -13.48 5.66
C THR A 113 6.29 -12.53 6.31
N ALA A 114 6.64 -11.92 7.45
CA ALA A 114 5.77 -10.96 8.12
C ALA A 114 5.47 -9.73 7.24
N TYR A 115 6.48 -9.20 6.55
CA TYR A 115 6.29 -8.09 5.61
C TYR A 115 5.48 -8.51 4.37
N LEU A 116 5.64 -9.73 3.88
CA LEU A 116 4.88 -10.25 2.74
C LEU A 116 3.39 -10.38 3.07
N ILE A 117 3.09 -10.96 4.24
CA ILE A 117 1.71 -11.02 4.77
C ILE A 117 1.15 -9.61 4.99
N GLY A 118 1.96 -8.70 5.55
CA GLY A 118 1.59 -7.30 5.74
C GLY A 118 1.22 -6.61 4.41
N ALA A 119 2.05 -6.77 3.38
CA ALA A 119 1.80 -6.23 2.04
C ALA A 119 0.48 -6.77 1.45
N ALA A 120 0.28 -8.09 1.52
CA ALA A 120 -0.94 -8.73 1.05
C ALA A 120 -2.18 -8.23 1.79
N TRP A 121 -2.11 -8.17 3.12
CA TRP A 121 -3.20 -7.71 3.99
C TRP A 121 -3.64 -6.28 3.66
N TRP A 122 -2.70 -5.37 3.48
CA TRP A 122 -3.01 -3.98 3.13
C TRP A 122 -3.49 -3.83 1.68
N ALA A 123 -2.95 -4.62 0.74
CA ALA A 123 -3.45 -4.66 -0.62
C ALA A 123 -4.91 -5.15 -0.66
N PHE A 124 -5.25 -6.24 0.04
CA PHE A 124 -6.63 -6.73 0.17
C PHE A 124 -7.58 -5.70 0.78
N ARG A 125 -7.13 -4.95 1.80
CA ARG A 125 -7.95 -3.89 2.40
C ARG A 125 -8.33 -2.77 1.44
N THR A 126 -7.57 -2.57 0.37
CA THR A 126 -7.92 -1.62 -0.70
C THR A 126 -9.21 -2.04 -1.43
N PHE A 127 -9.46 -3.34 -1.56
CA PHE A 127 -10.66 -3.89 -2.21
C PHE A 127 -11.87 -3.99 -1.29
N ARG A 128 -11.71 -3.71 0.01
CA ARG A 128 -12.81 -3.80 0.97
C ARG A 128 -13.97 -2.91 0.51
N VAL A 129 -15.16 -3.50 0.50
CA VAL A 129 -16.40 -2.78 0.17
C VAL A 129 -16.65 -1.71 1.22
N SER A 130 -16.97 -0.53 0.75
CA SER A 130 -17.24 0.66 1.56
C SER A 130 -18.37 1.44 0.91
N VAL A 131 -19.08 2.23 1.74
CA VAL A 131 -20.16 3.10 1.26
C VAL A 131 -19.63 4.02 0.17
N HIS A 132 -20.33 4.04 -0.96
CA HIS A 132 -20.02 4.87 -2.10
C HIS A 132 -21.28 5.59 -2.51
N HIS A 133 -21.24 6.92 -2.49
CA HIS A 133 -22.33 7.77 -2.93
C HIS A 133 -22.29 7.88 -4.46
N ARG A 134 -23.44 7.79 -5.11
CA ARG A 134 -23.61 8.01 -6.55
C ARG A 134 -24.98 8.64 -6.79
N ILE A 135 -25.11 9.44 -7.84
CA ILE A 135 -26.41 9.90 -8.33
C ILE A 135 -26.98 8.78 -9.19
N ASP A 136 -28.14 8.23 -8.81
CA ASP A 136 -28.79 7.15 -9.57
C ASP A 136 -29.70 7.71 -10.68
N ALA A 137 -30.06 6.89 -11.67
CA ALA A 137 -30.90 7.29 -12.81
C ALA A 137 -32.26 7.86 -12.37
N VAL A 138 -32.83 7.33 -11.27
CA VAL A 138 -34.09 7.83 -10.68
C VAL A 138 -33.90 9.23 -10.08
N GLU A 139 -32.76 9.48 -9.46
CA GLU A 139 -32.43 10.79 -8.88
C GLU A 139 -32.15 11.81 -9.98
N TYR A 140 -31.47 11.40 -11.05
CA TYR A 140 -31.34 12.20 -12.27
C TYR A 140 -32.70 12.60 -12.84
N ALA A 141 -33.63 11.65 -13.01
CA ALA A 141 -34.97 11.93 -13.51
C ALA A 141 -35.74 12.90 -12.60
N ARG A 142 -35.57 12.78 -11.28
CA ARG A 142 -36.15 13.73 -10.32
C ARG A 142 -35.56 15.13 -10.47
N ILE A 143 -34.23 15.26 -10.51
CA ILE A 143 -33.56 16.57 -10.69
C ILE A 143 -34.02 17.26 -11.97
N TRP A 144 -34.18 16.49 -13.06
CA TRP A 144 -34.63 17.01 -14.36
C TRP A 144 -36.11 17.41 -14.40
N SER A 145 -36.91 16.98 -13.43
CA SER A 145 -38.33 17.34 -13.32
C SER A 145 -38.57 18.65 -12.58
N GLU A 146 -37.52 19.24 -12.00
CA GLU A 146 -37.60 20.43 -11.17
C GLU A 146 -37.01 21.68 -11.84
N LYS A 147 -37.45 22.86 -11.41
CA LYS A 147 -36.87 24.14 -11.86
C LYS A 147 -35.46 24.28 -11.28
N GLY A 148 -34.52 24.78 -12.08
CA GLY A 148 -33.11 24.91 -11.66
C GLY A 148 -32.31 23.60 -11.72
N GLN A 149 -32.75 22.65 -12.56
CA GLN A 149 -32.13 21.33 -12.73
C GLN A 149 -30.59 21.34 -12.86
N SER A 150 -30.01 22.30 -13.60
CA SER A 150 -28.56 22.39 -13.79
C SER A 150 -27.85 22.72 -12.48
N ALA A 151 -28.31 23.74 -11.77
CA ALA A 151 -27.76 24.16 -10.48
C ALA A 151 -27.84 23.02 -9.45
N ARG A 152 -28.96 22.30 -9.41
CA ARG A 152 -29.14 21.17 -8.50
C ARG A 152 -28.23 19.99 -8.85
N LEU A 153 -28.07 19.67 -10.14
CA LEU A 153 -27.16 18.61 -10.58
C LEU A 153 -25.71 18.91 -10.22
N ILE A 154 -25.28 20.17 -10.40
CA ILE A 154 -23.93 20.62 -10.04
C ILE A 154 -23.69 20.41 -8.54
N ALA A 155 -24.61 20.87 -7.70
CA ALA A 155 -24.52 20.70 -6.25
C ALA A 155 -24.41 19.21 -5.85
N GLU A 156 -25.27 18.35 -6.40
CA GLU A 156 -25.25 16.92 -6.07
C GLU A 156 -23.96 16.22 -6.52
N LEU A 157 -23.39 16.60 -7.69
CA LEU A 157 -22.11 16.06 -8.13
C LEU A 157 -20.97 16.44 -7.17
N PHE A 158 -20.93 17.68 -6.70
CA PHE A 158 -19.94 18.12 -5.71
C PHE A 158 -20.14 17.42 -4.36
N ILE A 159 -21.38 17.30 -3.87
CA ILE A 159 -21.72 16.61 -2.62
C ILE A 159 -21.26 15.15 -2.67
N VAL A 160 -21.66 14.42 -3.71
CA VAL A 160 -21.28 13.01 -3.89
C VAL A 160 -19.76 12.87 -3.94
N THR A 161 -19.06 13.77 -4.62
CA THR A 161 -17.60 13.75 -4.70
C THR A 161 -16.95 14.02 -3.34
N ARG A 162 -17.45 15.00 -2.58
CA ARG A 162 -16.97 15.30 -1.22
C ARG A 162 -17.15 14.11 -0.29
N LEU A 163 -18.35 13.53 -0.22
CA LEU A 163 -18.67 12.40 0.66
C LEU A 163 -17.83 11.14 0.35
N ASN A 164 -17.45 10.96 -0.92
CA ASN A 164 -16.61 9.83 -1.34
C ASN A 164 -15.12 10.00 -1.02
N ARG A 165 -14.65 11.23 -0.81
CA ARG A 165 -13.21 11.55 -0.69
C ARG A 165 -12.52 10.80 0.44
N HIS A 166 -13.18 10.65 1.58
CA HIS A 166 -12.63 9.90 2.71
C HIS A 166 -12.35 8.43 2.35
N MET A 167 -13.30 7.78 1.67
CA MET A 167 -13.16 6.40 1.24
C MET A 167 -11.97 6.25 0.27
N VAL A 168 -11.85 7.14 -0.71
CA VAL A 168 -10.75 7.11 -1.68
C VAL A 168 -9.40 7.37 -1.01
N ASN A 169 -9.35 8.30 -0.05
CA ASN A 169 -8.16 8.56 0.76
C ASN A 169 -7.77 7.34 1.61
N TRP A 170 -8.74 6.62 2.18
CA TRP A 170 -8.49 5.38 2.90
C TRP A 170 -7.89 4.30 2.00
N LYS A 171 -8.49 4.08 0.81
CA LYS A 171 -7.96 3.14 -0.20
C LYS A 171 -6.54 3.53 -0.63
N THR A 172 -6.30 4.81 -0.91
CA THR A 172 -4.97 5.32 -1.27
C THR A 172 -3.95 5.09 -0.15
N THR A 173 -4.35 5.31 1.09
CA THR A 173 -3.51 5.05 2.28
C THR A 173 -3.17 3.57 2.42
N CYS A 174 -4.14 2.67 2.21
CA CYS A 174 -3.91 1.22 2.20
C CYS A 174 -2.89 0.80 1.11
N VAL A 175 -3.00 1.37 -0.09
CA VAL A 175 -2.05 1.09 -1.19
C VAL A 175 -0.64 1.58 -0.86
N ARG A 176 -0.50 2.79 -0.33
CA ARG A 176 0.80 3.33 0.12
C ARG A 176 1.42 2.42 1.19
N GLN A 177 0.61 1.95 2.12
CA GLN A 177 1.05 1.04 3.16
C GLN A 177 1.50 -0.32 2.59
N ALA A 178 0.75 -0.86 1.63
CA ALA A 178 1.13 -2.10 0.94
C ALA A 178 2.47 -1.93 0.20
N HIS A 179 2.68 -0.78 -0.46
CA HIS A 179 3.94 -0.46 -1.12
C HIS A 179 5.12 -0.43 -0.15
N GLU A 180 4.97 0.21 1.00
CA GLU A 180 6.02 0.27 2.04
C GLU A 180 6.40 -1.12 2.56
N PHE A 181 5.43 -2.01 2.76
CA PHE A 181 5.72 -3.40 3.11
C PHE A 181 6.39 -4.17 1.97
N LEU A 182 5.94 -3.96 0.73
CA LEU A 182 6.53 -4.62 -0.44
C LEU A 182 8.00 -4.23 -0.65
N LEU A 183 8.36 -2.96 -0.42
CA LEU A 183 9.76 -2.52 -0.43
C LEU A 183 10.60 -3.23 0.64
N ARG A 184 10.05 -3.41 1.85
CA ARG A 184 10.74 -4.14 2.93
C ARG A 184 10.90 -5.61 2.61
N VAL A 185 9.90 -6.26 1.99
CA VAL A 185 10.02 -7.62 1.45
C VAL A 185 11.17 -7.69 0.45
N LEU A 186 11.24 -6.76 -0.51
CA LEU A 186 12.30 -6.76 -1.51
C LEU A 186 13.69 -6.69 -0.86
N ILE A 187 13.88 -5.78 0.10
CA ILE A 187 15.15 -5.61 0.80
C ILE A 187 15.49 -6.85 1.63
N SER A 188 14.56 -7.35 2.45
CA SER A 188 14.82 -8.47 3.36
C SER A 188 14.98 -9.79 2.61
N PHE A 189 14.20 -10.02 1.55
CA PHE A 189 14.33 -11.17 0.69
C PHE A 189 15.64 -11.16 -0.10
N THR A 190 16.04 -9.99 -0.63
CA THR A 190 17.33 -9.85 -1.33
C THR A 190 18.50 -10.09 -0.37
N ALA A 191 18.44 -9.56 0.84
CA ALA A 191 19.47 -9.79 1.87
C ALA A 191 19.54 -11.28 2.25
N LEU A 192 18.39 -11.93 2.44
CA LEU A 192 18.32 -13.37 2.70
C LEU A 192 18.93 -14.17 1.55
N PHE A 193 18.54 -13.86 0.32
CA PHE A 193 19.04 -14.53 -0.88
C PHE A 193 20.55 -14.37 -1.04
N MET A 194 21.06 -13.15 -0.87
CA MET A 194 22.49 -12.86 -0.91
C MET A 194 23.28 -13.64 0.15
N LEU A 195 22.75 -13.74 1.37
CA LEU A 195 23.39 -14.51 2.45
C LEU A 195 23.40 -16.01 2.10
N VAL A 196 22.25 -16.54 1.68
CA VAL A 196 22.09 -17.96 1.30
C VAL A 196 23.02 -18.35 0.16
N VAL A 197 23.13 -17.52 -0.87
CA VAL A 197 23.96 -17.81 -2.06
C VAL A 197 25.44 -17.57 -1.80
N SER A 198 25.80 -16.50 -1.07
CA SER A 198 27.19 -16.04 -0.99
C SER A 198 27.99 -16.64 0.16
N TRP A 199 27.37 -17.28 1.16
CA TRP A 199 28.13 -17.70 2.35
C TRP A 199 29.20 -18.75 2.05
N GLN A 200 28.91 -19.74 1.20
CA GLN A 200 29.86 -20.77 0.77
C GLN A 200 31.06 -20.18 0.01
N PRO A 201 30.87 -19.41 -1.09
CA PRO A 201 32.00 -18.83 -1.82
C PRO A 201 32.81 -17.83 -0.97
N VAL A 202 32.16 -17.08 -0.08
CA VAL A 202 32.89 -16.18 0.84
C VAL A 202 33.77 -16.98 1.81
N LEU A 203 33.28 -18.10 2.34
CA LEU A 203 34.08 -18.95 3.22
C LEU A 203 35.23 -19.65 2.50
N THR A 204 35.03 -20.10 1.26
CA THR A 204 36.11 -20.72 0.48
C THR A 204 37.20 -19.72 0.14
N LEU A 205 36.82 -18.50 -0.28
CA LEU A 205 37.77 -17.40 -0.50
C LEU A 205 38.53 -17.01 0.77
N TRP A 206 37.85 -16.93 1.91
CA TRP A 206 38.47 -16.61 3.19
C TRP A 206 39.44 -17.70 3.68
N ARG A 207 39.08 -18.98 3.49
CA ARG A 207 40.00 -20.10 3.77
C ARG A 207 41.21 -20.09 2.84
N PHE A 208 41.00 -19.80 1.55
CA PHE A 208 42.08 -19.72 0.57
C PHE A 208 43.06 -18.59 0.89
N SER A 209 42.57 -17.39 1.23
CA SER A 209 43.43 -16.27 1.61
C SER A 209 44.23 -16.55 2.89
N LYS A 210 43.60 -17.17 3.90
CA LYS A 210 44.27 -17.53 5.15
C LYS A 210 45.38 -18.58 4.93
N ASN A 211 45.12 -19.58 4.09
CA ASN A 211 46.12 -20.60 3.73
C ASN A 211 47.26 -20.02 2.89
N TYR A 212 46.97 -19.06 2.00
CA TYR A 212 47.99 -18.37 1.20
C TYR A 212 48.94 -17.53 2.07
N VAL A 213 48.38 -16.77 3.03
CA VAL A 213 49.18 -15.98 3.99
C VAL A 213 50.02 -16.87 4.91
N ALA A 214 49.47 -17.99 5.38
CA ALA A 214 50.23 -18.93 6.20
C ALA A 214 51.44 -19.54 5.46
N ARG A 215 51.26 -19.93 4.19
CA ARG A 215 52.36 -20.44 3.35
C ARG A 215 53.44 -19.40 3.05
N LEU A 216 53.06 -18.13 2.93
CA LEU A 216 54.03 -17.04 2.77
C LEU A 216 54.87 -16.80 4.03
N LEU A 217 54.29 -16.98 5.22
CA LEU A 217 55.00 -16.84 6.49
C LEU A 217 55.92 -18.02 6.80
N GLU A 218 55.60 -19.24 6.34
CA GLU A 218 56.49 -20.41 6.47
C GLU A 218 57.66 -20.38 5.47
N ALA A 219 57.58 -19.57 4.42
CA ALA A 219 58.62 -19.41 3.40
C ALA A 219 59.63 -18.28 3.69
N CYS A 220 59.42 -17.51 4.77
CA CYS A 220 60.33 -16.48 5.29
C CYS A 220 61.05 -16.98 6.55
#